data_AF-A0A7W6BDF3-F1
#
_entry.id   AF-A0A7W6BDF3-F1
#
_cell.length_a   1.000
_cell.length_b   1.000
_cell.length_c   1.000
_cell.angle_alpha   90.00
_cell.angle_beta   90.00
_cell.angle_gamma   90.00
#
_symmetry.space_group_name_H-M   'P 1'
#
loop_
_entity.id
_entity.type
_entity.pdbx_description
1 polymer ?
#
loop_
_entity_poly.entity_id
_entity_poly.type
_entity_poly.pdbx_seq_one_letter_code
_entity_poly.pdbx_strand_id
1 'polypeptide(L)'
;MRSVRIAAAQTLEFRENIDAALDHAIEVSALAEADGVALLLFPEAFLQGYLTDEPSARRVALDLASAEFAAILDRLPKSGPVLVFGVIEIDEGRLFNTAVVVERGVLIGRYRKAHLLRGEHAFQVGKESPLFAVDGLRFGINICYDTNFPEAAAKIAALGASLILCLSNNMMPRDRAETLKERHNAVRGERCRETGLWLISADVTGERDGRIAWGPTAVRSPEGRVAAQLPLEELGLLVFDFPSIASADYRAEELIEMHIRSETPADVDAIHDLTTTAFTPMPYSEGTEAEIIRRLRLSGDLTISLVAEEAGEILGHVAYSAVTIDGVHDGWFGLGPISVKPERQRRGIGRALIARGLELLREMGASGCALIGNPDVYGGAGFSSDGQLTYHDLETRLVQRIVFRGPAPSGMLRFAPAFEN
;
A
#
# COMPACT_ATOMS: atom_id res chain seq x y z
N MET A 1 -18.55 23.05 -2.93
CA MET A 1 -17.38 22.24 -3.35
C MET A 1 -16.94 21.48 -2.13
N ARG A 2 -16.84 20.15 -2.18
CA ARG A 2 -16.28 19.38 -1.06
C ARG A 2 -14.78 19.66 -1.03
N SER A 3 -14.17 19.77 0.15
CA SER A 3 -12.71 19.86 0.29
C SER A 3 -12.19 18.64 1.02
N VAL A 4 -10.92 18.29 0.76
CA VAL A 4 -10.20 17.23 1.46
C VAL A 4 -9.03 17.88 2.18
N ARG A 5 -8.98 17.70 3.49
CA ARG A 5 -7.96 18.28 4.34
C ARG A 5 -6.73 17.40 4.36
N ILE A 6 -5.58 17.96 3.96
CA ILE A 6 -4.31 17.24 3.92
C ILE A 6 -3.28 18.02 4.73
N ALA A 7 -2.45 17.28 5.45
CA ALA A 7 -1.35 17.83 6.21
C ALA A 7 0.01 17.34 5.72
N ALA A 8 1.05 18.17 5.87
CA ALA A 8 2.44 17.83 5.60
C ALA A 8 3.32 18.21 6.79
N ALA A 9 4.10 17.26 7.27
CA ALA A 9 4.98 17.43 8.42
C ALA A 9 6.37 17.92 7.98
N GLN A 10 6.83 19.00 8.61
CA GLN A 10 8.21 19.44 8.55
C GLN A 10 8.94 18.96 9.80
N THR A 11 9.87 18.03 9.60
CA THR A 11 10.43 17.25 10.71
C THR A 11 11.94 17.39 10.78
N LEU A 12 12.53 17.00 11.90
CA LEU A 12 13.94 16.63 11.93
C LEU A 12 14.16 15.35 11.10
N GLU A 13 15.42 15.00 10.85
CA GLU A 13 15.75 13.69 10.29
C GLU A 13 15.97 12.67 11.42
N PHE A 14 15.31 11.50 11.33
CA PHE A 14 15.40 10.41 12.30
C PHE A 14 16.44 9.35 11.89
N ARG A 15 17.66 9.79 11.59
CA ARG A 15 18.71 8.94 11.02
C ARG A 15 19.01 7.74 11.92
N GLU A 16 18.81 6.54 11.36
CA GLU A 16 18.98 5.24 12.02
C GLU A 16 18.20 5.10 13.34
N ASN A 17 17.09 5.83 13.49
CA ASN A 17 16.26 5.81 14.69
C ASN A 17 14.78 5.68 14.33
N ILE A 18 14.41 4.48 13.89
CA ILE A 18 13.04 4.11 13.51
C ILE A 18 12.06 4.35 14.66
N ASP A 19 12.46 4.06 15.91
CA ASP A 19 11.60 4.26 17.07
C ASP A 19 11.20 5.72 17.25
N ALA A 20 12.16 6.65 17.19
CA ALA A 20 11.86 8.07 17.27
C ALA A 20 11.02 8.57 16.09
N ALA A 21 11.24 8.04 14.88
CA ALA A 21 10.42 8.36 13.71
C ALA A 21 8.96 7.91 13.92
N LEU A 22 8.76 6.72 14.47
CA LEU A 22 7.43 6.18 14.75
C LEU A 22 6.73 6.94 15.87
N ASP A 23 7.41 7.24 16.96
CA ASP A 23 6.86 8.04 18.07
C ASP A 23 6.40 9.41 17.56
N HIS A 24 7.20 10.05 16.72
CA HIS A 24 6.82 11.31 16.07
C HIS A 24 5.64 11.15 15.11
N ALA A 25 5.62 10.10 14.29
CA ALA A 25 4.51 9.83 13.39
C ALA A 25 3.19 9.63 14.14
N ILE A 26 3.22 8.90 15.26
CA ILE A 26 2.06 8.68 16.13
C ILE A 26 1.55 10.00 16.72
N GLU A 27 2.45 10.81 17.28
CA GLU A 27 2.11 12.12 17.85
C GLU A 27 1.45 13.04 16.82
N VAL A 28 2.10 13.21 15.66
CA VAL A 28 1.59 14.10 14.61
C VAL A 28 0.30 13.55 13.99
N SER A 29 0.15 12.23 13.90
CA SER A 29 -1.10 11.61 13.43
C SER A 29 -2.27 11.92 14.37
N ALA A 30 -2.06 11.91 15.69
CA ALA A 30 -3.11 12.27 16.65
C ALA A 30 -3.53 13.75 16.51
N LEU A 31 -2.58 14.66 16.28
CA LEU A 31 -2.87 16.07 16.01
C LEU A 31 -3.65 16.24 14.69
N ALA A 32 -3.25 15.51 13.65
CA ALA A 32 -3.90 15.54 12.36
C ALA A 32 -5.34 14.96 12.42
N GLU A 33 -5.54 13.86 13.14
CA GLU A 33 -6.86 13.26 13.36
C GLU A 33 -7.80 14.25 14.10
N ALA A 34 -7.29 14.93 15.13
CA ALA A 34 -8.06 15.94 15.86
C ALA A 34 -8.51 17.12 14.97
N ASP A 35 -7.75 17.45 13.91
CA ASP A 35 -8.08 18.50 12.95
C ASP A 35 -8.85 17.96 11.72
N GLY A 36 -9.27 16.70 11.72
CA GLY A 36 -10.04 16.10 10.63
C GLY A 36 -9.24 15.96 9.32
N VAL A 37 -7.92 15.81 9.43
CA VAL A 37 -7.04 15.56 8.29
C VAL A 37 -7.33 14.17 7.72
N ALA A 38 -7.48 14.08 6.41
CA ALA A 38 -7.70 12.82 5.70
C ALA A 38 -6.38 12.14 5.30
N LEU A 39 -5.33 12.92 5.03
CA LEU A 39 -4.00 12.41 4.68
C LEU A 39 -2.88 13.24 5.33
N LEU A 40 -1.88 12.54 5.87
CA LEU A 40 -0.68 13.11 6.49
C LEU A 40 0.59 12.67 5.73
N LEU A 41 1.32 13.65 5.19
CA LEU A 41 2.54 13.46 4.42
C LEU A 41 3.79 13.73 5.27
N PHE A 42 4.74 12.80 5.25
CA PHE A 42 6.05 12.92 5.87
C PHE A 42 7.18 13.00 4.83
N PRO A 43 8.38 13.46 5.22
CA PRO A 43 9.53 13.60 4.33
C PRO A 43 10.06 12.32 3.65
N GLU A 44 10.96 12.53 2.69
CA GLU A 44 11.70 11.46 2.03
C GLU A 44 12.64 10.73 3.01
N ALA A 45 12.70 9.40 2.89
CA ALA A 45 13.45 8.53 3.80
C ALA A 45 13.19 8.81 5.29
N PHE A 46 11.98 9.28 5.64
CA PHE A 46 11.59 9.67 6.99
C PHE A 46 11.88 8.58 8.04
N LEU A 47 11.57 7.32 7.73
CA LEU A 47 11.58 6.26 8.73
C LEU A 47 12.99 5.88 9.19
N GLN A 48 13.97 5.83 8.28
CA GLN A 48 15.34 5.40 8.58
C GLN A 48 16.39 6.52 8.45
N GLY A 49 15.99 7.68 7.92
CA GLY A 49 16.90 8.75 7.48
C GLY A 49 17.49 8.52 6.10
N TYR A 50 18.08 9.57 5.52
CA TYR A 50 18.56 9.56 4.14
C TYR A 50 20.00 9.04 4.03
N LEU A 51 20.14 7.71 4.07
CA LEU A 51 21.40 6.99 3.92
C LEU A 51 21.58 6.55 2.47
N THR A 52 22.56 7.12 1.77
CA THR A 52 22.74 6.89 0.32
C THR A 52 23.93 6.00 -0.05
N ASP A 53 24.82 5.69 0.90
CA ASP A 53 25.86 4.68 0.70
C ASP A 53 25.30 3.27 0.92
N GLU A 54 25.74 2.31 0.09
CA GLU A 54 25.18 0.95 0.10
C GLU A 54 25.31 0.24 1.47
N PRO A 55 26.46 0.26 2.17
CA PRO A 55 26.57 -0.40 3.47
C PRO A 55 25.59 0.14 4.52
N SER A 56 25.41 1.46 4.58
CA SER A 56 24.48 2.07 5.54
C SER A 56 23.03 1.89 5.14
N ALA A 57 22.70 2.05 3.86
CA ALA A 57 21.36 1.83 3.36
C ALA A 57 20.91 0.38 3.59
N ARG A 58 21.75 -0.62 3.25
CA ARG A 58 21.42 -2.04 3.44
C ARG A 58 21.19 -2.42 4.90
N ARG A 59 21.92 -1.81 5.83
CA ARG A 59 21.80 -2.11 7.26
C ARG A 59 20.41 -1.81 7.82
N VAL A 60 19.72 -0.81 7.27
CA VAL A 60 18.43 -0.32 7.76
C VAL A 60 17.28 -0.52 6.76
N ALA A 61 17.56 -1.12 5.61
CA ALA A 61 16.58 -1.31 4.56
C ALA A 61 15.51 -2.31 5.00
N LEU A 62 14.26 -2.00 4.69
CA LEU A 62 13.10 -2.83 5.07
C LEU A 62 12.55 -3.54 3.85
N ASP A 63 12.35 -4.85 3.96
CA ASP A 63 11.52 -5.60 3.02
C ASP A 63 10.06 -5.39 3.41
N LEU A 64 9.27 -4.79 2.51
CA LEU A 64 7.86 -4.46 2.75
C LEU A 64 6.96 -5.70 2.88
N ALA A 65 7.46 -6.90 2.59
CA ALA A 65 6.79 -8.17 2.83
C ALA A 65 7.24 -8.86 4.13
N SER A 66 8.23 -8.32 4.84
CA SER A 66 8.78 -8.94 6.06
C SER A 66 7.88 -8.76 7.28
N ALA A 67 8.05 -9.67 8.25
CA ALA A 67 7.44 -9.54 9.58
C ALA A 67 7.95 -8.29 10.34
N GLU A 68 9.17 -7.84 10.07
CA GLU A 68 9.74 -6.62 10.64
C GLU A 68 8.94 -5.39 10.20
N PHE A 69 8.68 -5.25 8.89
CA PHE A 69 7.86 -4.16 8.38
C PHE A 69 6.42 -4.26 8.87
N ALA A 70 5.85 -5.46 8.97
CA ALA A 70 4.53 -5.66 9.56
C ALA A 70 4.46 -5.18 11.02
N ALA A 71 5.47 -5.49 11.84
CA ALA A 71 5.55 -5.02 13.23
C ALA A 71 5.65 -3.49 13.33
N ILE A 72 6.29 -2.83 12.37
CA ILE A 72 6.31 -1.37 12.26
C ILE A 72 4.91 -0.83 11.98
N LEU A 73 4.19 -1.41 11.01
CA LEU A 73 2.82 -1.01 10.69
C LEU A 73 1.83 -1.26 11.84
N ASP A 74 2.12 -2.25 12.70
CA ASP A 74 1.33 -2.53 13.91
C ASP A 74 1.43 -1.47 14.99
N ARG A 75 2.51 -0.69 15.00
CA ARG A 75 2.69 0.44 15.92
C ARG A 75 2.01 1.72 15.42
N LEU A 76 1.74 1.83 14.12
CA LEU A 76 1.08 3.01 13.57
C LEU A 76 -0.40 3.06 13.99
N PRO A 77 -1.00 4.26 14.09
CA PRO A 77 -2.40 4.42 14.44
C PRO A 77 -3.33 3.62 13.51
N LYS A 78 -4.33 2.98 14.11
CA LYS A 78 -5.38 2.21 13.41
C LYS A 78 -6.63 3.06 13.10
N SER A 79 -6.60 4.34 13.47
CA SER A 79 -7.56 5.39 13.15
C SER A 79 -6.83 6.63 12.65
N GLY A 80 -7.57 7.65 12.20
CA GLY A 80 -6.99 8.90 11.71
C GLY A 80 -6.62 8.88 10.22
N PRO A 81 -5.71 9.78 9.79
CA PRO A 81 -5.41 10.00 8.39
C PRO A 81 -4.70 8.82 7.72
N VAL A 82 -4.79 8.76 6.38
CA VAL A 82 -3.85 8.01 5.55
C VAL A 82 -2.45 8.58 5.74
N LEU A 83 -1.46 7.73 6.03
CA LEU A 83 -0.07 8.14 6.23
C LEU A 83 0.74 7.89 4.96
N VAL A 84 1.51 8.89 4.54
CA VAL A 84 2.45 8.77 3.42
C VAL A 84 3.84 9.15 3.90
N PHE A 85 4.79 8.21 3.88
CA PHE A 85 6.15 8.46 4.40
C PHE A 85 7.22 7.73 3.61
N GLY A 86 8.44 8.28 3.63
CA GLY A 86 9.58 7.72 2.93
C GLY A 86 10.28 6.60 3.72
N VAL A 87 10.70 5.56 3.01
CA VAL A 87 11.44 4.40 3.52
C VAL A 87 12.60 4.04 2.58
N ILE A 88 13.67 3.51 3.17
CA ILE A 88 14.68 2.73 2.44
C ILE A 88 14.14 1.30 2.33
N GLU A 89 13.83 0.88 1.11
CA GLU A 89 13.26 -0.42 0.81
C GLU A 89 14.34 -1.38 0.29
N ILE A 90 14.28 -2.66 0.69
CA ILE A 90 14.99 -3.75 0.02
C ILE A 90 14.00 -4.75 -0.58
N ASP A 91 14.19 -5.11 -1.84
CA ASP A 91 13.34 -6.06 -2.55
C ASP A 91 14.19 -6.90 -3.50
N GLU A 92 14.16 -8.22 -3.31
CA GLU A 92 15.02 -9.18 -4.01
C GLU A 92 16.51 -8.76 -3.99
N GLY A 93 16.99 -8.27 -2.83
CA GLY A 93 18.36 -7.84 -2.63
C GLY A 93 18.72 -6.47 -3.23
N ARG A 94 17.78 -5.77 -3.87
CA ARG A 94 17.97 -4.44 -4.47
C ARG A 94 17.40 -3.35 -3.58
N LEU A 95 18.11 -2.23 -3.46
CA LEU A 95 17.67 -1.09 -2.67
C LEU A 95 16.84 -0.12 -3.50
N PHE A 96 15.81 0.45 -2.89
CA PHE A 96 14.98 1.50 -3.45
C PHE A 96 14.73 2.62 -2.44
N ASN A 97 14.64 3.85 -2.95
CA ASN A 97 14.10 4.99 -2.20
C ASN A 97 12.60 5.03 -2.48
N THR A 98 11.79 4.77 -1.46
CA THR A 98 10.38 4.42 -1.63
C THR A 98 9.50 5.28 -0.74
N ALA A 99 8.40 5.79 -1.27
CA ALA A 99 7.30 6.30 -0.48
C ALA A 99 6.27 5.19 -0.30
N VAL A 100 5.83 4.95 0.94
CA VAL A 100 4.73 4.03 1.23
C VAL A 100 3.47 4.80 1.57
N VAL A 101 2.33 4.24 1.20
CA VAL A 101 1.00 4.75 1.52
C VAL A 101 0.35 3.73 2.45
N VAL A 102 0.00 4.17 3.65
CA VAL A 102 -0.50 3.32 4.73
C VAL A 102 -1.83 3.85 5.22
N GLU A 103 -2.84 2.99 5.26
CA GLU A 103 -4.15 3.32 5.81
C GLU A 103 -4.45 2.40 6.99
N ARG A 104 -4.72 2.97 8.17
CA ARG A 104 -5.05 2.21 9.40
C ARG A 104 -4.05 1.07 9.70
N GLY A 105 -2.77 1.33 9.47
CA GLY A 105 -1.69 0.36 9.66
C GLY A 105 -1.66 -0.77 8.61
N VAL A 106 -2.28 -0.58 7.44
CA VAL A 106 -2.20 -1.48 6.29
C VAL A 106 -1.50 -0.77 5.14
N LEU A 107 -0.49 -1.42 4.54
CA LEU A 107 0.16 -0.92 3.34
C LEU A 107 -0.79 -1.01 2.14
N ILE A 108 -1.27 0.12 1.65
CA ILE A 108 -2.17 0.17 0.48
C ILE A 108 -1.41 0.34 -0.84
N GLY A 109 -0.17 0.82 -0.79
CA GLY A 109 0.71 0.82 -1.94
C GLY A 109 2.02 1.55 -1.71
N ARG A 110 2.81 1.68 -2.78
CA ARG A 110 4.14 2.29 -2.74
C ARG A 110 4.47 3.00 -4.05
N TYR A 111 5.38 3.96 -3.98
CA TYR A 111 6.02 4.60 -5.12
C TYR A 111 7.54 4.54 -4.95
N ARG A 112 8.26 3.97 -5.93
CA ARG A 112 9.73 3.95 -5.96
C ARG A 112 10.23 5.16 -6.76
N LYS A 113 11.18 5.91 -6.22
CA LYS A 113 11.76 7.11 -6.83
C LYS A 113 12.25 6.82 -8.25
N ALA A 114 11.75 7.56 -9.23
CA ALA A 114 12.03 7.30 -10.64
C ALA A 114 13.36 7.93 -11.08
N HIS A 115 13.76 9.05 -10.47
CA HIS A 115 14.95 9.79 -10.82
C HIS A 115 15.89 9.94 -9.62
N LEU A 116 17.07 9.35 -9.73
CA LEU A 116 18.08 9.32 -8.67
C LEU A 116 19.09 10.47 -8.85
N LEU A 117 19.50 11.07 -7.73
CA LEU A 117 20.67 11.94 -7.66
C LEU A 117 21.94 11.13 -7.88
N ARG A 118 23.00 11.81 -8.33
CA ARG A 118 24.33 11.20 -8.49
C ARG A 118 24.84 10.50 -7.21
N GLY A 119 24.45 10.98 -6.03
CA GLY A 119 24.81 10.39 -4.74
C GLY A 119 24.06 9.10 -4.40
N GLU A 120 22.92 8.82 -5.05
CA GLU A 120 22.01 7.71 -4.77
C GLU A 120 22.36 6.42 -5.55
N HIS A 121 23.64 6.23 -5.88
CA HIS A 121 24.13 5.10 -6.68
C HIS A 121 23.84 3.71 -6.09
N ALA A 122 23.58 3.60 -4.78
CA ALA A 122 23.17 2.36 -4.13
C ALA A 122 21.73 1.93 -4.50
N PHE A 123 20.90 2.89 -4.94
CA PHE A 123 19.49 2.67 -5.22
C PHE A 123 19.22 2.33 -6.68
N GLN A 124 18.13 1.61 -6.92
CA GLN A 124 17.59 1.33 -8.24
C GLN A 124 16.44 2.29 -8.57
N VAL A 125 16.26 2.59 -9.85
CA VAL A 125 15.16 3.44 -10.32
C VAL A 125 13.82 2.72 -10.25
N GLY A 126 12.81 3.41 -9.74
CA GLY A 126 11.41 3.00 -9.88
C GLY A 126 10.91 3.16 -11.32
N LYS A 127 9.93 2.33 -11.70
CA LYS A 127 9.34 2.34 -13.05
C LYS A 127 7.84 2.64 -13.04
N GLU A 128 7.20 2.50 -11.89
CA GLU A 128 5.76 2.64 -11.73
C GLU A 128 5.42 4.07 -11.28
N SER A 129 4.21 4.51 -11.59
CA SER A 129 3.66 5.79 -11.16
C SER A 129 2.19 5.60 -10.77
N PRO A 130 1.90 4.80 -9.73
CA PRO A 130 0.53 4.52 -9.31
C PRO A 130 -0.17 5.80 -8.85
N LEU A 131 -1.49 5.81 -9.00
CA LEU A 131 -2.36 6.79 -8.36
C LEU A 131 -3.02 6.19 -7.14
N PHE A 132 -3.37 7.10 -6.24
CA PHE A 132 -4.08 6.82 -5.01
C PHE A 132 -5.23 7.81 -4.87
N ALA A 133 -6.18 7.49 -4.00
CA ALA A 133 -7.29 8.37 -3.68
C ALA A 133 -7.52 8.43 -2.16
N VAL A 134 -7.90 9.61 -1.68
CA VAL A 134 -8.40 9.82 -0.32
C VAL A 134 -9.57 10.79 -0.38
N ASP A 135 -10.73 10.38 0.13
CA ASP A 135 -11.97 11.18 0.10
C ASP A 135 -12.33 11.78 -1.28
N GLY A 136 -12.07 11.00 -2.34
CA GLY A 136 -12.31 11.40 -3.73
C GLY A 136 -11.25 12.32 -4.35
N LEU A 137 -10.24 12.74 -3.58
CA LEU A 137 -9.08 13.46 -4.11
C LEU A 137 -8.04 12.46 -4.62
N ARG A 138 -7.79 12.48 -5.94
CA ARG A 138 -6.77 11.64 -6.58
C ARG A 138 -5.40 12.30 -6.54
N PHE A 139 -4.39 11.55 -6.13
CA PHE A 139 -3.02 12.03 -6.02
C PHE A 139 -1.99 11.02 -6.56
N GLY A 140 -0.90 11.56 -7.08
CA GLY A 140 0.32 10.81 -7.37
C GLY A 140 1.48 11.26 -6.48
N ILE A 141 2.58 10.52 -6.52
CA ILE A 141 3.74 10.76 -5.66
C ILE A 141 4.98 11.05 -6.52
N ASN A 142 5.71 12.10 -6.15
CA ASN A 142 7.08 12.31 -6.57
C ASN A 142 7.99 12.37 -5.34
N ILE A 143 9.22 11.89 -5.46
CA ILE A 143 10.20 11.98 -4.39
C ILE A 143 11.29 12.96 -4.82
N CYS A 144 11.33 14.11 -4.15
CA CYS A 144 12.41 15.10 -4.18
C CYS A 144 12.88 15.44 -5.61
N TYR A 145 13.97 14.81 -6.03
CA TYR A 145 14.63 15.05 -7.31
C TYR A 145 13.73 14.76 -8.52
N ASP A 146 12.73 13.88 -8.39
CA ASP A 146 11.71 13.63 -9.42
C ASP A 146 11.06 14.92 -9.94
N THR A 147 10.89 15.94 -9.09
CA THR A 147 10.26 17.22 -9.49
C THR A 147 11.05 18.00 -10.54
N ASN A 148 12.34 17.71 -10.73
CA ASN A 148 13.17 18.32 -11.77
C ASN A 148 12.85 17.79 -13.17
N PHE A 149 12.05 16.72 -13.26
CA PHE A 149 11.73 16.02 -14.50
C PHE A 149 10.25 16.27 -14.85
N PRO A 150 9.95 17.07 -15.90
CA PRO A 150 8.57 17.38 -16.28
C PRO A 150 7.73 16.13 -16.51
N GLU A 151 8.32 15.08 -17.08
CA GLU A 151 7.67 13.81 -17.37
C GLU A 151 7.15 13.09 -16.12
N ALA A 152 7.77 13.31 -14.96
CA ALA A 152 7.34 12.68 -13.71
C ALA A 152 5.99 13.24 -13.26
N ALA A 153 5.83 14.57 -13.30
CA ALA A 153 4.56 15.24 -13.01
C ALA A 153 3.53 15.01 -14.12
N ALA A 154 3.95 15.02 -15.38
CA ALA A 154 3.07 14.80 -16.53
C ALA A 154 2.43 13.40 -16.50
N LYS A 155 3.16 12.36 -16.07
CA LYS A 155 2.59 11.01 -15.89
C LYS A 155 1.47 11.00 -14.85
N ILE A 156 1.67 11.67 -13.72
CA ILE A 156 0.65 11.79 -12.66
C ILE A 156 -0.59 12.52 -13.18
N ALA A 157 -0.39 13.62 -13.93
CA ALA A 157 -1.47 14.40 -14.52
C ALA A 157 -2.23 13.63 -15.61
N ALA A 158 -1.54 12.88 -16.46
CA ALA A 158 -2.14 12.06 -17.50
C ALA A 158 -3.02 10.94 -16.92
N LEU A 159 -2.69 10.47 -15.71
CA LEU A 159 -3.52 9.55 -14.95
C LEU A 159 -4.68 10.27 -14.21
N GLY A 160 -4.94 11.56 -14.48
CA GLY A 160 -6.09 12.27 -13.90
C GLY A 160 -6.03 12.46 -12.39
N ALA A 161 -4.81 12.54 -11.83
CA ALA A 161 -4.64 13.10 -10.49
C ALA A 161 -5.04 14.58 -10.48
N SER A 162 -5.25 15.12 -9.28
CA SER A 162 -5.48 16.54 -9.02
C SER A 162 -4.41 17.13 -8.08
N LEU A 163 -3.59 16.26 -7.48
CA LEU A 163 -2.58 16.60 -6.48
C LEU A 163 -1.31 15.76 -6.70
N ILE A 164 -0.15 16.40 -6.52
CA ILE A 164 1.15 15.74 -6.36
C ILE A 164 1.56 15.81 -4.89
N LEU A 165 1.84 14.67 -4.28
CA LEU A 165 2.55 14.61 -3.01
C LEU A 165 4.06 14.56 -3.28
N CYS A 166 4.82 15.47 -2.69
CA CYS A 166 6.27 15.55 -2.86
C CYS A 166 7.00 15.31 -1.54
N LEU A 167 7.53 14.10 -1.35
CA LEU A 167 8.39 13.79 -0.22
C LEU A 167 9.79 14.33 -0.53
N SER A 168 10.37 15.15 0.35
CA SER A 168 11.67 15.78 0.14
C SER A 168 12.59 15.56 1.32
N ASN A 169 13.89 15.38 1.05
CA ASN A 169 14.94 15.50 2.05
C ASN A 169 16.04 16.41 1.52
N ASN A 170 15.99 17.69 1.89
CA ASN A 170 16.92 18.70 1.43
C ASN A 170 18.11 18.94 2.39
N MET A 171 18.55 17.91 3.12
CA MET A 171 19.73 17.96 4.01
C MET A 171 21.05 17.94 3.22
N MET A 172 21.56 19.13 2.92
CA MET A 172 22.69 19.31 2.00
C MET A 172 23.75 20.29 2.54
N PRO A 173 24.96 20.33 1.94
CA PRO A 173 25.98 21.32 2.31
C PRO A 173 25.43 22.74 2.29
N ARG A 174 25.82 23.56 3.28
CA ARG A 174 25.22 24.88 3.53
C ARG A 174 25.28 25.82 2.33
N ASP A 175 26.41 25.88 1.63
CA ASP A 175 26.60 26.67 0.41
C ASP A 175 25.57 26.32 -0.68
N ARG A 176 25.30 25.03 -0.84
CA ARG A 176 24.28 24.52 -1.76
C ARG A 176 22.87 24.82 -1.26
N ALA A 177 22.63 24.61 0.03
CA ALA A 177 21.33 24.84 0.64
C ALA A 177 20.89 26.30 0.48
N GLU A 178 21.80 27.26 0.71
CA GLU A 178 21.55 28.69 0.52
C GLU A 178 21.16 29.04 -0.92
N THR A 179 21.81 28.39 -1.89
CA THR A 179 21.52 28.61 -3.32
C THR A 179 20.18 28.00 -3.74
N LEU A 180 19.81 26.85 -3.15
CA LEU A 180 18.65 26.07 -3.58
C LEU A 180 17.37 26.37 -2.80
N LYS A 181 17.43 27.03 -1.63
CA LYS A 181 16.27 27.25 -0.75
C LYS A 181 15.08 27.89 -1.46
N GLU A 182 15.32 28.83 -2.37
CA GLU A 182 14.26 29.49 -3.16
C GLU A 182 13.90 28.71 -4.44
N ARG A 183 14.84 27.90 -4.95
CA ARG A 183 14.68 27.19 -6.23
C ARG A 183 13.78 25.96 -6.13
N HIS A 184 13.74 25.26 -4.98
CA HIS A 184 12.88 24.10 -4.82
C HIS A 184 11.41 24.42 -5.10
N ASN A 185 10.93 25.52 -4.53
CA ASN A 185 9.56 25.96 -4.74
C ASN A 185 9.32 26.54 -6.14
N ALA A 186 10.33 27.10 -6.80
CA ALA A 186 10.24 27.50 -8.20
C ALA A 186 10.05 26.28 -9.13
N VAL A 187 10.85 25.23 -8.97
CA VAL A 187 10.76 23.98 -9.76
C VAL A 187 9.41 23.29 -9.53
N ARG A 188 9.01 23.11 -8.27
CA ARG A 188 7.69 22.55 -7.92
C ARG A 188 6.54 23.37 -8.54
N GLY A 189 6.66 24.71 -8.53
CA GLY A 189 5.68 25.60 -9.15
C GLY A 189 5.62 25.48 -10.67
N GLU A 190 6.74 25.22 -11.34
CA GLU A 190 6.76 24.94 -12.78
C GLU A 190 6.00 23.66 -13.12
N ARG A 191 6.21 22.58 -12.36
CA ARG A 191 5.44 21.33 -12.50
C ARG A 191 3.94 21.54 -12.34
N CYS A 192 3.52 22.38 -11.38
CA CYS A 192 2.11 22.73 -11.21
C CYS A 192 1.54 23.45 -12.44
N ARG A 193 2.26 24.44 -12.99
CA ARG A 193 1.82 25.19 -14.18
C ARG A 193 1.69 24.32 -15.42
N GLU A 194 2.61 23.39 -15.61
CA GLU A 194 2.61 22.48 -16.77
C GLU A 194 1.47 21.48 -16.73
N THR A 195 1.06 21.06 -15.53
CA THR A 195 0.11 19.97 -15.34
C THR A 195 -1.27 20.43 -14.91
N GLY A 196 -1.41 21.66 -14.40
CA GLY A 196 -2.62 22.15 -13.74
C GLY A 196 -2.89 21.51 -12.38
N LEU A 197 -1.94 20.74 -11.82
CA LEU A 197 -2.12 20.06 -10.54
C LEU A 197 -1.75 20.95 -9.36
N TRP A 198 -2.40 20.69 -8.23
CA TRP A 198 -1.88 21.13 -6.94
C TRP A 198 -0.64 20.31 -6.57
N LEU A 199 0.22 20.86 -5.70
CA LEU A 199 1.32 20.10 -5.10
C LEU A 199 1.45 20.44 -3.62
N ILE A 200 1.65 19.43 -2.78
CA ILE A 200 2.06 19.60 -1.38
C ILE A 200 3.36 18.85 -1.14
N SER A 201 4.31 19.48 -0.45
CA SER A 201 5.60 18.88 -0.12
C SER A 201 5.82 18.79 1.38
N ALA A 202 6.41 17.68 1.83
CA ALA A 202 6.96 17.53 3.18
C ALA A 202 8.49 17.45 3.10
N ASP A 203 9.18 18.22 3.93
CA ASP A 203 10.64 18.33 3.92
C ASP A 203 11.22 18.23 5.33
N VAL A 204 12.49 17.86 5.41
CA VAL A 204 13.22 17.90 6.67
C VAL A 204 13.73 19.31 6.97
N THR A 205 13.96 19.61 8.24
CA THR A 205 14.62 20.84 8.67
C THR A 205 15.64 20.60 9.79
N GLY A 206 16.55 21.55 9.99
CA GLY A 206 17.62 21.49 10.99
C GLY A 206 19.00 21.25 10.39
N GLU A 207 19.99 21.00 11.26
CA GLU A 207 21.39 20.84 10.91
C GLU A 207 21.95 19.47 11.29
N ARG A 208 22.86 18.94 10.47
CA ARG A 208 23.53 17.66 10.71
C ARG A 208 24.87 17.60 9.98
N ASP A 209 25.96 17.25 10.66
CA ASP A 209 27.27 16.98 10.04
C ASP A 209 27.75 18.08 9.07
N GLY A 210 27.53 19.36 9.40
CA GLY A 210 27.87 20.50 8.52
C GLY A 210 26.93 20.72 7.33
N ARG A 211 25.80 20.01 7.30
CA ARG A 211 24.69 20.17 6.36
C ARG A 211 23.50 20.84 7.04
N ILE A 212 22.64 21.43 6.24
CA ILE A 212 21.41 22.08 6.68
C ILE A 212 20.27 21.75 5.71
N ALA A 213 19.06 21.64 6.27
CA ALA A 213 17.82 21.66 5.54
C ALA A 213 16.94 22.81 6.04
N TRP A 214 16.52 23.68 5.13
CA TRP A 214 15.71 24.84 5.50
C TRP A 214 14.24 24.52 5.71
N GLY A 215 13.76 23.33 5.33
CA GLY A 215 12.34 23.00 5.43
C GLY A 215 11.41 23.94 4.66
N PRO A 216 11.49 24.04 3.33
CA PRO A 216 10.48 24.75 2.55
C PRO A 216 9.23 23.86 2.30
N THR A 217 8.65 23.26 3.35
CA THR A 217 7.38 22.51 3.28
C THR A 217 6.27 23.47 2.86
N ALA A 218 5.63 23.20 1.72
CA ALA A 218 4.74 24.15 1.07
C ALA A 218 3.60 23.48 0.29
N VAL A 219 2.56 24.27 0.05
CA VAL A 219 1.50 24.01 -0.93
C VAL A 219 1.70 24.93 -2.13
N ARG A 220 1.54 24.36 -3.33
CA ARG A 220 1.56 25.07 -4.59
C ARG A 220 0.19 24.98 -5.27
N SER A 221 -0.30 26.12 -5.75
CA SER A 221 -1.49 26.16 -6.59
C SER A 221 -1.22 25.67 -8.02
N PRO A 222 -2.25 25.35 -8.81
CA PRO A 222 -2.14 25.01 -10.23
C PRO A 222 -1.40 26.07 -11.07
N GLU A 223 -1.51 27.35 -10.70
CA GLU A 223 -0.76 28.44 -11.35
C GLU A 223 0.71 28.50 -10.92
N GLY A 224 1.13 27.57 -10.07
CA GLY A 224 2.46 27.48 -9.51
C GLY A 224 2.77 28.60 -8.52
N ARG A 225 1.80 29.08 -7.73
CA ARG A 225 2.05 30.05 -6.63
C ARG A 225 2.21 29.33 -5.29
N VAL A 226 2.95 29.90 -4.33
CA VAL A 226 2.92 29.41 -2.94
C VAL A 226 1.54 29.73 -2.37
N ALA A 227 0.73 28.72 -2.06
CA ALA A 227 -0.56 28.90 -1.40
C ALA A 227 -0.41 28.92 0.14
N ALA A 228 0.51 28.11 0.66
CA ALA A 228 0.91 28.08 2.07
C ALA A 228 2.34 27.54 2.18
N GLN A 229 3.08 27.94 3.21
CA GLN A 229 4.42 27.42 3.51
C GLN A 229 4.71 27.58 5.00
N LEU A 230 5.38 26.59 5.60
CA LEU A 230 5.91 26.73 6.95
C LEU A 230 7.11 27.69 6.98
N PRO A 231 7.38 28.33 8.11
CA PRO A 231 8.64 29.05 8.30
C PRO A 231 9.83 28.11 8.06
N LEU A 232 10.90 28.67 7.51
CA LEU A 232 12.14 27.91 7.35
C LEU A 232 12.73 27.63 8.75
N GLU A 233 13.41 26.49 8.90
CA GLU A 233 14.08 26.07 10.16
C GLU A 233 13.14 25.73 11.32
N GLU A 234 11.84 25.89 11.15
CA GLU A 234 10.85 25.60 12.19
C GLU A 234 10.20 24.24 11.94
N LEU A 235 10.11 23.42 12.98
CA LEU A 235 9.29 22.21 12.95
C LEU A 235 7.81 22.60 12.90
N GLY A 236 7.00 21.83 12.19
CA GLY A 236 5.58 22.15 12.13
C GLY A 236 4.76 21.23 11.26
N LEU A 237 3.45 21.40 11.38
CA LEU A 237 2.44 20.72 10.58
C LEU A 237 1.74 21.75 9.70
N LEU A 238 1.90 21.63 8.39
CA LEU A 238 1.17 22.46 7.43
C LEU A 238 -0.15 21.75 7.11
N VAL A 239 -1.29 22.39 7.38
CA VAL A 239 -2.62 21.86 7.04
C VAL A 239 -3.24 22.71 5.93
N PHE A 240 -3.83 22.07 4.93
CA PHE A 240 -4.47 22.76 3.81
C PHE A 240 -5.71 22.00 3.30
N ASP A 241 -6.77 22.74 3.00
CA ASP A 241 -8.01 22.21 2.44
C ASP A 241 -7.93 22.23 0.90
N PHE A 242 -7.75 21.06 0.29
CA PHE A 242 -7.71 20.92 -1.15
C PHE A 242 -9.10 20.82 -1.75
N PRO A 243 -9.36 21.46 -2.90
CA PRO A 243 -10.62 21.31 -3.60
C PRO A 243 -10.82 19.85 -4.06
N SER A 244 -11.85 19.18 -3.58
CA SER A 244 -12.30 17.90 -4.12
C SER A 244 -13.22 18.18 -5.30
N ILE A 245 -12.73 17.89 -6.50
CA ILE A 245 -13.55 17.92 -7.69
C ILE A 245 -14.38 16.64 -7.65
N ALA A 246 -15.64 16.74 -7.22
CA ALA A 246 -16.64 15.74 -7.61
C ALA A 246 -16.79 15.88 -9.13
N SER A 247 -16.04 15.10 -9.89
CA SER A 247 -15.99 15.27 -11.34
C SER A 247 -17.32 14.87 -11.96
N ALA A 248 -18.15 15.85 -12.30
CA ALA A 248 -19.33 15.67 -13.14
C ALA A 248 -18.98 15.58 -14.64
N ASP A 249 -17.73 15.86 -15.04
CA ASP A 249 -17.35 16.03 -16.47
C ASP A 249 -16.10 15.25 -16.92
N TYR A 250 -15.63 14.24 -16.17
CA TYR A 250 -14.66 13.28 -16.68
C TYR A 250 -15.35 11.96 -16.99
N ARG A 251 -15.39 11.57 -18.28
CA ARG A 251 -15.83 10.25 -18.69
C ARG A 251 -14.91 9.21 -18.05
N ALA A 252 -15.52 8.32 -17.26
CA ALA A 252 -14.88 7.29 -16.46
C ALA A 252 -14.20 6.17 -17.29
N GLU A 253 -13.74 6.44 -18.50
CA GLU A 253 -13.34 5.39 -19.45
C GLU A 253 -11.83 5.11 -19.49
N GLU A 254 -10.94 5.89 -18.86
CA GLU A 254 -9.49 5.62 -18.98
C GLU A 254 -8.68 5.91 -17.71
N LEU A 255 -9.17 5.48 -16.53
CA LEU A 255 -8.35 5.31 -15.33
C LEU A 255 -8.62 3.95 -14.70
N ILE A 256 -7.72 3.04 -15.03
CA ILE A 256 -7.81 1.63 -14.71
C ILE A 256 -7.18 1.44 -13.32
N GLU A 257 -7.95 1.81 -12.28
CA GLU A 257 -7.59 1.59 -10.89
C GLU A 257 -8.02 0.16 -10.49
N MET A 258 -7.12 -0.63 -9.91
CA MET A 258 -7.45 -1.97 -9.44
C MET A 258 -8.28 -1.87 -8.17
N HIS A 259 -9.57 -2.18 -8.26
CA HIS A 259 -10.52 -2.17 -7.16
C HIS A 259 -10.83 -3.59 -6.69
N ILE A 260 -10.84 -3.82 -5.37
CA ILE A 260 -11.32 -5.08 -4.78
C ILE A 260 -12.74 -4.87 -4.27
N ARG A 261 -13.67 -5.66 -4.79
CA ARG A 261 -15.08 -5.65 -4.39
C ARG A 261 -15.63 -7.06 -4.25
N SER A 262 -16.78 -7.17 -3.61
CA SER A 262 -17.59 -8.39 -3.67
C SER A 262 -18.01 -8.69 -5.11
N GLU A 263 -18.10 -9.97 -5.44
CA GLU A 263 -18.66 -10.40 -6.70
C GLU A 263 -20.13 -9.97 -6.85
N THR A 264 -20.57 -9.88 -8.09
CA THR A 264 -21.95 -9.70 -8.51
C THR A 264 -22.36 -10.88 -9.39
N PRO A 265 -23.67 -11.10 -9.63
CA PRO A 265 -24.13 -12.15 -10.55
C PRO A 265 -23.55 -12.04 -11.97
N ALA A 266 -23.14 -10.84 -12.40
CA ALA A 266 -22.53 -10.62 -13.72
C ALA A 266 -21.08 -11.14 -13.81
N ASP A 267 -20.41 -11.32 -12.67
CA ASP A 267 -19.00 -11.74 -12.62
C ASP A 267 -18.84 -13.27 -12.70
N VAL A 268 -19.92 -14.05 -12.54
CA VAL A 268 -19.86 -15.50 -12.33
C VAL A 268 -19.12 -16.24 -13.45
N ASP A 269 -19.41 -15.90 -14.71
CA ASP A 269 -18.75 -16.54 -15.86
C ASP A 269 -17.31 -16.05 -16.03
N ALA A 270 -17.04 -14.77 -15.79
CA ALA A 270 -15.69 -14.22 -15.86
C ALA A 270 -14.77 -14.79 -14.76
N ILE A 271 -15.30 -15.01 -13.55
CA ILE A 271 -14.60 -15.72 -12.46
C ILE A 271 -14.31 -17.16 -12.86
N HIS A 272 -15.30 -17.86 -13.43
CA HIS A 272 -15.12 -19.24 -13.88
C HIS A 272 -13.98 -19.33 -14.90
N ASP A 273 -14.01 -18.51 -15.95
CA ASP A 273 -12.99 -18.50 -17.01
C ASP A 273 -11.60 -18.11 -16.48
N LEU A 274 -11.54 -17.12 -15.58
CA LEU A 274 -10.32 -16.72 -14.90
C LEU A 274 -9.74 -17.88 -14.09
N THR A 275 -10.54 -18.54 -13.27
CA THR A 275 -10.10 -19.65 -12.42
C THR A 275 -9.63 -20.82 -13.27
N THR A 276 -10.38 -21.20 -14.31
CA THR A 276 -9.95 -22.24 -15.26
C THR A 276 -8.60 -21.88 -15.87
N THR A 277 -8.43 -20.64 -16.34
CA THR A 277 -7.18 -20.18 -16.97
C THR A 277 -6.00 -20.17 -16.00
N ALA A 278 -6.20 -19.72 -14.76
CA ALA A 278 -5.16 -19.63 -13.75
C ALA A 278 -4.66 -21.00 -13.29
N PHE A 279 -5.54 -22.01 -13.25
CA PHE A 279 -5.23 -23.36 -12.78
C PHE A 279 -4.82 -24.34 -13.89
N THR A 280 -5.20 -24.12 -15.15
CA THR A 280 -4.81 -24.95 -16.30
C THR A 280 -3.30 -25.26 -16.38
N PRO A 281 -2.36 -24.32 -16.17
CA PRO A 281 -0.93 -24.62 -16.25
C PRO A 281 -0.36 -25.29 -14.99
N MET A 282 -1.15 -25.47 -13.92
CA MET A 282 -0.67 -25.95 -12.63
C MET A 282 -0.62 -27.48 -12.58
N PRO A 283 0.54 -28.11 -12.33
CA PRO A 283 0.68 -29.56 -12.37
C PRO A 283 -0.08 -30.29 -11.25
N TYR A 284 -0.59 -29.57 -10.26
CA TYR A 284 -1.33 -30.07 -9.11
C TYR A 284 -2.84 -29.74 -9.20
N SER A 285 -3.30 -29.13 -10.28
CA SER A 285 -4.72 -28.84 -10.49
C SER A 285 -5.43 -30.05 -11.08
N GLU A 286 -6.63 -30.35 -10.59
CA GLU A 286 -7.55 -31.34 -11.18
C GLU A 286 -8.50 -30.70 -12.21
N GLY A 287 -8.39 -29.38 -12.43
CA GLY A 287 -9.26 -28.61 -13.32
C GLY A 287 -10.67 -28.38 -12.77
N THR A 288 -10.91 -28.70 -11.50
CA THR A 288 -12.22 -28.61 -10.85
C THR A 288 -12.45 -27.29 -10.13
N GLU A 289 -11.43 -26.44 -9.99
CA GLU A 289 -11.43 -25.26 -9.13
C GLU A 289 -12.52 -24.24 -9.51
N ALA A 290 -12.72 -24.02 -10.80
CA ALA A 290 -13.78 -23.14 -11.29
C ALA A 290 -15.19 -23.68 -10.96
N GLU A 291 -15.35 -25.01 -11.01
CA GLU A 291 -16.60 -25.69 -10.67
C GLU A 291 -16.83 -25.74 -9.16
N ILE A 292 -15.77 -25.86 -8.35
CA ILE A 292 -15.86 -25.74 -6.88
C ILE A 292 -16.53 -24.41 -6.51
N ILE A 293 -16.11 -23.29 -7.11
CA ILE A 293 -16.69 -21.96 -6.83
C ILE A 293 -18.19 -21.93 -7.20
N ARG A 294 -18.57 -22.51 -8.35
CA ARG A 294 -19.98 -22.61 -8.75
C ARG A 294 -20.80 -23.45 -7.78
N ARG A 295 -20.29 -24.62 -7.39
CA ARG A 295 -20.93 -25.52 -6.42
C ARG A 295 -21.10 -24.86 -5.06
N LEU A 296 -20.08 -24.16 -4.55
CA LEU A 296 -20.16 -23.38 -3.31
C LEU A 296 -21.26 -22.30 -3.38
N ARG A 297 -21.37 -21.62 -4.52
CA ARG A 297 -22.41 -20.60 -4.71
C ARG A 297 -23.81 -21.23 -4.74
N LEU A 298 -23.96 -22.37 -5.41
CA LEU A 298 -25.24 -23.08 -5.52
C LEU A 298 -25.68 -23.71 -4.20
N SER A 299 -24.76 -24.21 -3.38
CA SER A 299 -25.06 -24.78 -2.07
C SER A 299 -25.30 -23.72 -0.99
N GLY A 300 -24.91 -22.46 -1.25
CA GLY A 300 -24.96 -21.37 -0.28
C GLY A 300 -23.79 -21.36 0.69
N ASP A 301 -22.76 -22.19 0.47
CA ASP A 301 -21.57 -22.27 1.33
C ASP A 301 -20.51 -21.21 0.99
N LEU A 302 -20.67 -20.48 -0.12
CA LEU A 302 -19.78 -19.37 -0.51
C LEU A 302 -20.03 -18.14 0.38
N THR A 303 -19.24 -18.01 1.44
CA THR A 303 -19.37 -16.93 2.44
C THR A 303 -18.88 -15.59 1.91
N ILE A 304 -17.68 -15.56 1.32
CA ILE A 304 -17.08 -14.35 0.75
C ILE A 304 -16.56 -14.71 -0.63
N SER A 305 -16.86 -13.86 -1.61
CA SER A 305 -16.30 -13.95 -2.94
C SER A 305 -15.90 -12.56 -3.40
N LEU A 306 -14.61 -12.36 -3.60
CA LEU A 306 -14.04 -11.07 -3.97
C LEU A 306 -13.41 -11.14 -5.36
N VAL A 307 -13.56 -10.06 -6.11
CA VAL A 307 -12.89 -9.85 -7.39
C VAL A 307 -11.95 -8.65 -7.29
N ALA A 308 -10.78 -8.77 -7.90
CA ALA A 308 -9.89 -7.64 -8.18
C ALA A 308 -10.15 -7.23 -9.63
N GLU A 309 -10.71 -6.04 -9.82
CA GLU A 309 -11.13 -5.51 -11.11
C GLU A 309 -10.29 -4.30 -11.50
N GLU A 310 -9.85 -4.23 -12.75
CA GLU A 310 -9.22 -3.06 -13.37
C GLU A 310 -9.96 -2.81 -14.68
N ALA A 311 -10.45 -1.59 -14.94
CA ALA A 311 -11.07 -1.26 -16.25
C ALA A 311 -12.30 -2.09 -16.64
N GLY A 312 -13.06 -2.64 -15.69
CA GLY A 312 -14.12 -3.60 -16.00
C GLY A 312 -13.61 -5.02 -16.27
N GLU A 313 -12.30 -5.26 -16.19
CA GLU A 313 -11.69 -6.56 -16.36
C GLU A 313 -11.34 -7.19 -15.00
N ILE A 314 -11.84 -8.40 -14.75
CA ILE A 314 -11.50 -9.15 -13.54
C ILE A 314 -10.09 -9.74 -13.70
N LEU A 315 -9.14 -9.25 -12.90
CA LEU A 315 -7.75 -9.69 -12.89
C LEU A 315 -7.48 -10.82 -11.89
N GLY A 316 -8.29 -10.90 -10.83
CA GLY A 316 -8.12 -11.84 -9.75
C GLY A 316 -9.42 -12.13 -9.02
N HIS A 317 -9.49 -13.28 -8.37
CA HIS A 317 -10.63 -13.74 -7.59
C HIS A 317 -10.17 -14.54 -6.37
N VAL A 318 -10.89 -14.44 -5.26
CA VAL A 318 -10.73 -15.33 -4.10
C VAL A 318 -12.09 -15.71 -3.53
N ALA A 319 -12.26 -16.99 -3.21
CA ALA A 319 -13.40 -17.52 -2.48
C ALA A 319 -13.04 -17.88 -1.04
N TYR A 320 -14.01 -17.70 -0.15
CA TYR A 320 -14.00 -18.22 1.21
C TYR A 320 -15.32 -18.95 1.48
N SER A 321 -15.24 -20.12 2.09
CA SER A 321 -16.41 -20.93 2.46
C SER A 321 -16.31 -21.41 3.89
N ALA A 322 -17.43 -21.77 4.51
CA ALA A 322 -17.42 -22.41 5.82
C ALA A 322 -16.57 -23.70 5.79
N VAL A 323 -15.84 -23.97 6.87
CA VAL A 323 -15.17 -25.26 7.12
C VAL A 323 -15.64 -25.85 8.44
N THR A 324 -15.45 -27.16 8.58
CA THR A 324 -15.60 -27.84 9.87
C THR A 324 -14.26 -28.39 10.34
N ILE A 325 -14.09 -28.47 11.66
CA ILE A 325 -12.95 -29.10 12.31
C ILE A 325 -13.54 -30.18 13.21
N ASP A 326 -13.16 -31.43 12.98
CA ASP A 326 -13.79 -32.61 13.59
C ASP A 326 -15.33 -32.62 13.45
N GLY A 327 -15.83 -32.13 12.31
CA GLY A 327 -17.26 -32.09 11.99
C GLY A 327 -18.04 -30.93 12.62
N VAL A 328 -17.38 -30.03 13.36
CA VAL A 328 -18.01 -28.86 13.98
C VAL A 328 -17.65 -27.58 13.21
N HIS A 329 -18.66 -26.77 12.87
CA HIS A 329 -18.45 -25.41 12.38
C HIS A 329 -18.51 -24.42 13.55
N ASP A 330 -17.36 -23.89 13.95
CA ASP A 330 -17.23 -22.94 15.08
C ASP A 330 -16.66 -21.58 14.61
N GLY A 331 -17.25 -21.03 13.54
CA GLY A 331 -16.83 -19.75 12.96
C GLY A 331 -15.50 -19.81 12.20
N TRP A 332 -15.10 -21.00 11.72
CA TRP A 332 -13.91 -21.20 10.90
C TRP A 332 -14.27 -21.22 9.41
N PHE A 333 -13.42 -20.58 8.61
CA PHE A 333 -13.58 -20.48 7.15
C PHE A 333 -12.35 -21.02 6.42
N GLY A 334 -12.57 -21.52 5.21
CA GLY A 334 -11.55 -22.00 4.30
C GLY A 334 -11.28 -20.97 3.22
N LEU A 335 -10.02 -20.66 2.96
CA LEU A 335 -9.61 -19.84 1.83
C LEU A 335 -9.36 -20.74 0.63
N GLY A 336 -10.08 -20.49 -0.46
CA GLY A 336 -9.84 -21.11 -1.75
C GLY A 336 -11.14 -21.38 -2.53
N PRO A 337 -11.04 -21.50 -3.86
CA PRO A 337 -9.85 -21.23 -4.68
C PRO A 337 -9.46 -19.74 -4.72
N ILE A 338 -8.18 -19.46 -5.00
CA ILE A 338 -7.66 -18.12 -5.30
C ILE A 338 -7.01 -18.13 -6.68
N SER A 339 -7.38 -17.17 -7.52
CA SER A 339 -6.99 -17.11 -8.93
C SER A 339 -6.51 -15.71 -9.29
N VAL A 340 -5.44 -15.62 -10.06
CA VAL A 340 -4.96 -14.36 -10.67
C VAL A 340 -4.55 -14.66 -12.10
N LYS A 341 -4.92 -13.78 -13.04
CA LYS A 341 -4.54 -13.90 -14.46
C LYS A 341 -3.04 -14.17 -14.59
N PRO A 342 -2.60 -15.20 -15.32
CA PRO A 342 -1.18 -15.59 -15.41
C PRO A 342 -0.22 -14.42 -15.68
N GLU A 343 -0.59 -13.56 -16.61
CA GLU A 343 0.17 -12.36 -17.03
C GLU A 343 0.18 -11.22 -15.98
N ARG A 344 -0.65 -11.31 -14.94
CA ARG A 344 -0.76 -10.36 -13.82
C ARG A 344 -0.28 -10.95 -12.49
N GLN A 345 0.19 -12.19 -12.47
CA GLN A 345 0.72 -12.84 -11.25
C GLN A 345 2.00 -12.15 -10.75
N ARG A 346 2.33 -12.37 -9.47
CA ARG A 346 3.49 -11.76 -8.77
C ARG A 346 3.48 -10.23 -8.70
N ARG A 347 2.32 -9.60 -8.91
CA ARG A 347 2.09 -8.15 -8.74
C ARG A 347 1.32 -7.79 -7.47
N GLY A 348 1.21 -8.72 -6.51
CA GLY A 348 0.53 -8.49 -5.23
C GLY A 348 -1.01 -8.62 -5.24
N ILE A 349 -1.65 -8.85 -6.40
CA ILE A 349 -3.12 -8.97 -6.53
C ILE A 349 -3.69 -10.04 -5.59
N GLY A 350 -3.11 -11.24 -5.60
CA GLY A 350 -3.54 -12.34 -4.71
C GLY A 350 -3.38 -11.97 -3.23
N ARG A 351 -2.28 -11.31 -2.85
CA ARG A 351 -2.05 -10.85 -1.47
C ARG A 351 -3.09 -9.82 -1.04
N ALA A 352 -3.45 -8.89 -1.92
CA ALA A 352 -4.47 -7.87 -1.64
C ALA A 352 -5.87 -8.50 -1.48
N LEU A 353 -6.21 -9.48 -2.33
CA LEU A 353 -7.45 -10.27 -2.21
C LEU A 353 -7.51 -11.05 -0.90
N ILE A 354 -6.39 -11.68 -0.49
CA ILE A 354 -6.29 -12.38 0.79
C ILE A 354 -6.50 -11.39 1.94
N ALA A 355 -5.74 -10.29 1.96
CA ALA A 355 -5.83 -9.28 3.02
C ALA A 355 -7.26 -8.77 3.21
N ARG A 356 -7.93 -8.37 2.12
CA ARG A 356 -9.31 -7.87 2.19
C ARG A 356 -10.31 -8.94 2.66
N GLY A 357 -10.14 -10.19 2.21
CA GLY A 357 -10.99 -11.29 2.66
C GLY A 357 -10.82 -11.61 4.14
N LEU A 358 -9.58 -11.60 4.66
CA LEU A 358 -9.33 -11.80 6.09
C LEU A 358 -9.86 -10.65 6.95
N GLU A 359 -9.88 -9.40 6.46
CA GLU A 359 -10.55 -8.28 7.13
C GLU A 359 -12.06 -8.52 7.24
N LEU A 360 -12.72 -8.87 6.13
CA LEU A 360 -14.15 -9.16 6.11
C LEU A 360 -14.53 -10.31 7.05
N LEU A 361 -13.71 -11.38 7.10
CA LEU A 361 -13.94 -12.46 8.06
C LEU A 361 -13.85 -11.99 9.52
N ARG A 362 -12.90 -11.09 9.84
CA ARG A 362 -12.82 -10.50 11.19
C ARG A 362 -14.03 -9.63 11.50
N GLU A 363 -14.48 -8.82 10.55
CA GLU A 363 -15.69 -7.98 10.67
C GLU A 363 -16.95 -8.83 10.93
N MET A 364 -17.02 -10.03 10.33
CA MET A 364 -18.09 -11.01 10.55
C MET A 364 -17.98 -11.78 11.87
N GLY A 365 -16.90 -11.56 12.65
CA GLY A 365 -16.68 -12.25 13.92
C GLY A 365 -16.17 -13.69 13.78
N ALA A 366 -15.49 -14.02 12.68
CA ALA A 366 -14.89 -15.33 12.49
C ALA A 366 -13.85 -15.68 13.57
N SER A 367 -13.74 -16.96 13.91
CA SER A 367 -12.74 -17.50 14.83
C SER A 367 -11.37 -17.64 14.16
N GLY A 368 -11.35 -17.92 12.86
CA GLY A 368 -10.12 -18.05 12.08
C GLY A 368 -10.37 -18.45 10.63
N CYS A 369 -9.27 -18.55 9.87
CA CYS A 369 -9.27 -19.00 8.49
C CYS A 369 -8.22 -20.09 8.29
N ALA A 370 -8.55 -21.15 7.54
CA ALA A 370 -7.66 -22.25 7.19
C ALA A 370 -7.51 -22.36 5.67
N LEU A 371 -6.43 -22.99 5.21
CA LEU A 371 -6.21 -23.30 3.79
C LEU A 371 -5.33 -24.53 3.61
N ILE A 372 -5.33 -25.06 2.39
CA ILE A 372 -4.35 -26.04 1.93
C ILE A 372 -3.49 -25.38 0.86
N GLY A 373 -2.18 -25.33 1.05
CA GLY A 373 -1.29 -24.69 0.09
C GLY A 373 0.18 -24.64 0.52
N ASN A 374 1.04 -24.15 -0.38
CA ASN A 374 2.47 -24.02 -0.13
C ASN A 374 2.76 -22.94 0.94
N PRO A 375 3.46 -23.26 2.05
CA PRO A 375 3.87 -22.27 3.07
C PRO A 375 4.64 -21.06 2.52
N ASP A 376 5.44 -21.25 1.48
CA ASP A 376 6.21 -20.14 0.87
C ASP A 376 5.31 -19.09 0.22
N VAL A 377 4.07 -19.44 -0.13
CA VAL A 377 3.09 -18.55 -0.75
C VAL A 377 2.24 -17.83 0.29
N TYR A 378 1.82 -18.55 1.34
CA TYR A 378 0.82 -18.05 2.29
C TYR A 378 1.41 -17.55 3.62
N GLY A 379 2.67 -17.89 3.92
CA GLY A 379 3.35 -17.46 5.16
C GLY A 379 3.41 -15.94 5.31
N GLY A 380 3.67 -15.21 4.22
CA GLY A 380 3.68 -13.73 4.21
C GLY A 380 2.31 -13.07 4.45
N ALA A 381 1.22 -13.84 4.41
CA ALA A 381 -0.13 -13.40 4.78
C ALA A 381 -0.52 -13.81 6.21
N GLY A 382 0.40 -14.42 6.97
CA GLY A 382 0.18 -14.83 8.36
C GLY A 382 -0.38 -16.24 8.53
N PHE A 383 -0.50 -17.02 7.45
CA PHE A 383 -0.86 -18.44 7.55
C PHE A 383 0.34 -19.26 8.04
N SER A 384 0.10 -20.18 8.97
CA SER A 384 1.13 -21.07 9.49
C SER A 384 0.53 -22.43 9.87
N SER A 385 1.40 -23.43 10.02
CA SER A 385 1.02 -24.76 10.50
C SER A 385 1.90 -25.15 11.69
N ASP A 386 1.25 -25.65 12.74
CA ASP A 386 1.87 -26.28 13.91
C ASP A 386 1.61 -27.79 13.97
N GLY A 387 1.08 -28.36 12.87
CA GLY A 387 0.79 -29.77 12.74
C GLY A 387 -0.48 -30.26 13.46
N GLN A 388 -1.25 -29.38 14.11
CA GLN A 388 -2.45 -29.78 14.86
C GLN A 388 -3.72 -29.86 14.01
N LEU A 389 -3.74 -29.18 12.86
CA LEU A 389 -4.78 -29.37 11.84
C LEU A 389 -4.31 -30.35 10.77
N THR A 390 -5.18 -31.27 10.40
CA THR A 390 -4.92 -32.29 9.37
C THR A 390 -5.97 -32.22 8.27
N TYR A 391 -5.65 -32.72 7.07
CA TYR A 391 -6.59 -32.82 5.96
C TYR A 391 -6.26 -34.07 5.13
N HIS A 392 -7.09 -35.11 5.25
CA HIS A 392 -6.83 -36.44 4.70
C HIS A 392 -5.38 -36.89 5.00
N ASP A 393 -4.67 -37.37 3.98
CA ASP A 393 -3.29 -37.85 4.07
C ASP A 393 -2.27 -36.77 3.67
N LEU A 394 -2.67 -35.49 3.56
CA LEU A 394 -1.74 -34.41 3.21
C LEU A 394 -0.75 -34.15 4.34
N GLU A 395 0.48 -33.80 3.96
CA GLU A 395 1.49 -33.33 4.90
C GLU A 395 0.97 -32.12 5.67
N THR A 396 1.00 -32.17 7.00
CA THR A 396 0.39 -31.16 7.87
C THR A 396 0.96 -29.76 7.68
N ARG A 397 2.20 -29.63 7.18
CA ARG A 397 2.78 -28.33 6.80
C ARG A 397 1.98 -27.59 5.72
N LEU A 398 1.26 -28.31 4.86
CA LEU A 398 0.43 -27.74 3.81
C LEU A 398 -0.93 -27.28 4.33
N VAL A 399 -1.36 -27.79 5.49
CA VAL A 399 -2.61 -27.42 6.17
C VAL A 399 -2.30 -26.25 7.09
N GLN A 400 -2.57 -25.04 6.62
CA GLN A 400 -2.18 -23.81 7.29
C GLN A 400 -3.41 -23.06 7.81
N ARG A 401 -3.20 -22.18 8.79
CA ARG A 401 -4.25 -21.41 9.44
C ARG A 401 -3.79 -20.04 9.93
N ILE A 402 -4.78 -19.19 10.17
CA ILE A 402 -4.68 -17.96 10.96
C ILE A 402 -5.81 -17.95 11.99
N VAL A 403 -5.47 -17.69 13.25
CA VAL A 403 -6.43 -17.57 14.35
C VAL A 403 -6.76 -16.10 14.54
N PHE A 404 -8.04 -15.76 14.56
CA PHE A 404 -8.50 -14.40 14.87
C PHE A 404 -8.93 -14.28 16.33
N ARG A 405 -9.60 -15.30 16.87
CA ARG A 405 -10.11 -15.33 18.23
C ARG A 405 -10.12 -16.76 18.77
N GLY A 406 -9.95 -16.87 20.09
CA GLY A 406 -10.06 -18.15 20.79
C GLY A 406 -8.79 -18.99 20.71
N PRO A 407 -8.83 -20.22 21.24
CA PRO A 407 -7.70 -21.14 21.15
C PRO A 407 -7.50 -21.57 19.70
N ALA A 408 -6.25 -21.87 19.37
CA ALA A 408 -5.90 -22.43 18.08
C ALA A 408 -6.55 -23.84 17.96
N PRO A 409 -7.39 -24.13 16.94
CA PRO A 409 -8.03 -25.44 16.78
C PRO A 409 -7.04 -26.59 16.56
N SER A 410 -7.51 -27.80 16.82
CA SER A 410 -6.84 -29.06 16.48
C SER A 410 -7.88 -30.03 15.93
N GLY A 411 -7.48 -30.90 15.01
CA GLY A 411 -8.38 -31.92 14.44
C GLY A 411 -8.39 -31.97 12.92
N MET A 412 -9.31 -32.74 12.38
CA MET A 412 -9.49 -32.93 10.94
C MET A 412 -10.26 -31.76 10.34
N LEU A 413 -9.58 -30.96 9.52
CA LEU A 413 -10.19 -29.93 8.69
C LEU A 413 -11.03 -30.59 7.59
N ARG A 414 -12.22 -30.07 7.34
CA ARG A 414 -13.05 -30.44 6.18
C ARG A 414 -13.61 -29.18 5.54
N PHE A 415 -13.38 -29.07 4.22
CA PHE A 415 -14.02 -28.07 3.40
C PHE A 415 -15.46 -28.47 3.09
N ALA A 416 -16.23 -27.53 2.53
CA ALA A 416 -17.59 -27.80 2.09
C ALA A 416 -17.63 -28.96 1.06
N PRO A 417 -18.74 -29.71 0.94
CA PRO A 417 -18.88 -30.81 -0.02
C PRO A 417 -18.58 -30.42 -1.47
N ALA A 418 -18.66 -29.13 -1.81
CA ALA A 418 -18.27 -28.59 -3.10
C ALA A 418 -16.79 -28.83 -3.48
N PHE A 419 -15.92 -29.18 -2.53
CA PHE A 419 -14.51 -29.54 -2.76
C PHE A 419 -14.32 -31.04 -2.98
N GLU A 420 -15.35 -31.85 -2.79
CA GLU A 420 -15.33 -33.28 -3.09
C GLU A 420 -15.77 -33.47 -4.57
N ASN A 421 -15.11 -34.38 -5.29
CA ASN A 421 -15.39 -34.63 -6.72
C ASN A 421 -16.73 -35.34 -6.95
#